data_AF-A0A1V9FH30-F1
#
_entry.id   AF-A0A1V9FH30-F1
#
_cell.length_a   1.000
_cell.length_b   1.000
_cell.length_c   1.000
_cell.angle_alpha   90.00
_cell.angle_beta   90.00
_cell.angle_gamma   90.00
#
_symmetry.space_group_name_H-M   'P 1'
#
loop_
_entity.id
_entity.type
_entity.pdbx_description
1 polymer ?
#
loop_
_entity_poly.entity_id
_entity_poly.type
_entity_poly.pdbx_seq_one_letter_code
_entity_poly.pdbx_strand_id
1 'polypeptide(L)'
;MLKEITLTMKNETRDNFGTTAPFSIAVLEKLKHSGFQYVQVKGFTSDKRLDYMEPRYLVLIPMKELPGDQGEIEIYESINSKLLVDWATHPRDGMDVLVSYNKKS
;
A
#
# COMPACT_ATOMS: atom_id res chain seq x y z
N MET A 1 -25.06 -9.21 29.19
CA MET A 1 -24.40 -9.92 28.07
C MET A 1 -23.67 -8.88 27.24
N LEU A 2 -22.34 -8.82 27.36
CA LEU A 2 -21.49 -8.03 26.47
C LEU A 2 -21.16 -8.93 25.28
N LYS A 3 -21.49 -8.49 24.06
CA LYS A 3 -21.06 -9.18 22.83
C LYS A 3 -19.58 -8.86 22.65
N GLU A 4 -18.76 -9.91 22.64
CA GLU A 4 -17.35 -9.80 22.25
C GLU A 4 -17.27 -9.29 20.81
N ILE A 5 -16.58 -8.17 20.62
CA ILE A 5 -16.21 -7.69 19.29
C ILE A 5 -15.06 -8.57 18.83
N THR A 6 -15.34 -9.56 18.00
CA THR A 6 -14.30 -10.35 17.33
C THR A 6 -13.64 -9.46 16.27
N LEU A 7 -12.60 -8.72 16.65
CA LEU A 7 -11.69 -8.10 15.71
C LEU A 7 -10.98 -9.23 14.96
N THR A 8 -11.42 -9.49 13.73
CA THR A 8 -10.74 -10.45 12.85
C THR A 8 -9.47 -9.77 12.37
N MET A 9 -8.40 -9.82 13.16
CA MET A 9 -7.08 -9.38 12.72
C MET A 9 -6.69 -10.25 11.52
N LYS A 10 -6.85 -9.73 10.31
CA LYS A 10 -6.34 -10.41 9.11
C LYS A 10 -4.82 -10.49 9.27
N ASN A 11 -4.30 -11.71 9.40
CA ASN A 11 -2.85 -11.97 9.36
C ASN A 11 -2.32 -11.73 7.93
N GLU A 12 -2.39 -10.48 7.46
CA GLU A 12 -1.81 -10.06 6.19
C GLU A 12 -0.30 -10.01 6.36
N THR A 13 0.40 -10.81 5.56
CA THR A 13 1.87 -10.74 5.42
C THR A 13 2.21 -10.17 4.04
N ARG A 14 3.43 -9.68 3.84
CA ARG A 14 3.89 -9.24 2.51
C ARG A 14 3.61 -10.27 1.41
N ASP A 15 3.69 -11.56 1.73
CA ASP A 15 3.54 -12.64 0.76
C ASP A 15 2.11 -12.72 0.20
N ASN A 16 1.13 -12.07 0.86
CA ASN A 16 -0.23 -11.87 0.36
C ASN A 16 -0.31 -10.87 -0.83
N PHE A 17 0.73 -10.06 -1.06
CA PHE A 17 0.75 -8.99 -2.07
C PHE A 17 1.54 -9.36 -3.33
N GLY A 18 1.75 -10.66 -3.59
CA GLY A 18 2.27 -11.16 -4.86
C GLY A 18 3.65 -10.58 -5.25
N THR A 19 3.88 -10.43 -6.56
CA THR A 19 5.13 -9.87 -7.08
C THR A 19 5.16 -8.36 -6.84
N THR A 20 6.19 -7.90 -6.14
CA THR A 20 6.45 -6.48 -5.89
C THR A 20 7.62 -5.97 -6.73
N ALA A 21 7.56 -4.70 -7.14
CA ALA A 21 8.65 -3.99 -7.83
C ALA A 21 9.03 -2.70 -7.08
N PRO A 22 10.29 -2.23 -7.15
CA PRO A 22 10.66 -0.93 -6.60
C PRO A 22 9.80 0.19 -7.19
N PHE A 23 9.29 1.05 -6.32
CA PHE A 23 8.55 2.23 -6.76
C PHE A 23 9.53 3.27 -7.30
N SER A 24 9.19 3.89 -8.44
CA SER A 24 10.04 4.86 -9.13
C SER A 24 9.17 5.81 -9.95
N ILE A 25 9.74 6.91 -10.43
CA ILE A 25 9.01 7.87 -11.28
C ILE A 25 8.44 7.20 -12.54
N ALA A 26 9.20 6.31 -13.17
CA ALA A 26 8.72 5.58 -14.36
C ALA A 26 7.52 4.69 -14.02
N VAL A 27 7.51 4.06 -12.85
CA VAL A 27 6.37 3.28 -12.36
C VAL A 27 5.17 4.18 -12.09
N LEU A 28 5.36 5.32 -11.41
CA LEU A 28 4.29 6.28 -11.12
C LEU A 28 3.61 6.79 -12.40
N GLU A 29 4.40 7.20 -13.40
CA GLU A 29 3.86 7.65 -14.69
C GLU A 29 3.14 6.52 -15.44
N LYS A 30 3.65 5.29 -15.38
CA LYS A 30 2.95 4.13 -15.94
C LYS A 30 1.58 3.91 -15.27
N LEU A 31 1.50 4.07 -13.95
CA LEU A 31 0.23 3.93 -13.22
C LEU A 31 -0.77 5.01 -13.65
N LYS A 32 -0.34 6.28 -13.76
CA LYS A 32 -1.17 7.38 -14.25
C LYS A 32 -1.70 7.11 -15.66
N HIS A 33 -0.82 6.73 -16.59
CA HIS A 33 -1.22 6.39 -17.97
C HIS A 33 -2.17 5.18 -18.04
N SER A 34 -2.09 4.26 -17.08
CA SER A 34 -2.99 3.09 -17.00
C SER A 34 -4.36 3.42 -16.37
N GLY A 35 -4.58 4.68 -15.99
CA GLY A 35 -5.84 5.19 -15.46
C GLY A 35 -6.05 4.94 -13.95
N PHE A 36 -5.02 4.50 -13.22
CA PHE A 36 -5.10 4.43 -11.76
C PHE A 36 -5.17 5.84 -11.17
N GLN A 37 -6.00 6.01 -10.14
CA GLN A 37 -6.26 7.31 -9.50
C GLN A 37 -5.74 7.36 -8.06
N TYR A 38 -5.59 6.20 -7.42
CA TYR A 38 -5.20 6.05 -6.02
C TYR A 38 -4.21 4.90 -5.84
N VAL A 39 -3.55 4.89 -4.69
CA VAL A 39 -2.87 3.72 -4.15
C VAL A 39 -3.37 3.46 -2.73
N GLN A 40 -3.61 2.20 -2.38
CA GLN A 40 -3.69 1.79 -0.98
C GLN A 40 -2.26 1.64 -0.45
N VAL A 41 -1.99 2.15 0.74
CA VAL A 41 -0.68 2.11 1.40
C VAL A 41 -0.71 1.09 2.51
N LYS A 42 0.19 0.11 2.46
CA LYS A 42 0.39 -0.90 3.51
C LYS A 42 1.81 -0.82 4.06
N GLY A 43 1.95 -0.64 5.36
CA GLY A 43 3.25 -0.59 6.05
C GLY A 43 3.61 -1.93 6.66
N PHE A 44 4.85 -2.40 6.45
CA PHE A 44 5.31 -3.67 6.99
C PHE A 44 6.64 -3.54 7.73
N THR A 45 6.78 -4.32 8.79
CA THR A 45 8.04 -4.59 9.51
C THR A 45 8.99 -5.45 8.69
N SER A 46 10.24 -5.59 9.16
CA SER A 46 11.25 -6.49 8.55
C SER A 46 10.83 -7.96 8.55
N ASP A 47 10.03 -8.41 9.52
CA ASP A 47 9.45 -9.76 9.58
C ASP A 47 8.13 -9.89 8.79
N LYS A 48 7.82 -8.89 7.94
CA LYS A 48 6.70 -8.86 6.99
C LYS A 48 5.32 -8.79 7.64
N ARG A 49 5.23 -8.38 8.89
CA ARG A 49 3.96 -8.13 9.59
C ARG A 49 3.50 -6.70 9.33
N LEU A 50 2.19 -6.50 9.31
CA LEU A 50 1.61 -5.16 9.16
C LEU A 50 1.93 -4.34 10.42
N ASP A 51 2.61 -3.22 10.26
CA ASP A 51 2.89 -2.27 11.33
C ASP A 51 3.02 -0.86 10.71
N TYR A 52 2.22 0.06 11.24
CA TYR A 52 2.16 1.44 10.78
C TYR A 52 2.95 2.41 11.68
N MET A 53 3.50 1.93 12.81
CA MET A 53 4.29 2.74 13.73
C MET A 53 5.77 2.82 13.30
N GLU A 54 6.37 1.69 12.91
CA GLU A 54 7.77 1.64 12.45
C GLU A 54 7.94 0.74 11.21
N PRO A 55 7.30 1.06 10.06
CA PRO A 55 7.45 0.26 8.86
C PRO A 55 8.89 0.32 8.33
N ARG A 56 9.41 -0.84 7.93
CA ARG A 56 10.68 -0.97 7.20
C ARG A 56 10.49 -0.85 5.70
N TYR A 57 9.31 -1.18 5.20
CA TYR A 57 8.95 -0.93 3.80
C TYR A 57 7.43 -0.70 3.64
N LEU A 58 7.08 0.04 2.60
CA LEU A 58 5.71 0.27 2.16
C LEU A 58 5.41 -0.55 0.91
N VAL A 59 4.19 -1.09 0.83
CA VAL A 59 3.63 -1.66 -0.39
C VAL A 59 2.46 -0.81 -0.84
N LEU A 60 2.54 -0.31 -2.07
CA LEU A 60 1.53 0.47 -2.76
C LEU A 60 0.71 -0.46 -3.65
N ILE A 61 -0.61 -0.40 -3.52
CA ILE A 61 -1.54 -1.22 -4.31
C ILE A 61 -2.36 -0.26 -5.18
N PRO A 62 -2.13 -0.20 -6.50
CA PRO A 62 -2.81 0.73 -7.39
C PRO A 62 -4.31 0.45 -7.50
N MET A 63 -5.11 1.52 -7.51
CA MET A 63 -6.57 1.46 -7.56
C MET A 63 -7.13 2.55 -8.50
N LYS A 64 -8.14 2.20 -9.27
CA LYS A 64 -8.83 3.16 -10.16
C LYS A 64 -9.86 3.99 -9.42
N GLU A 65 -10.47 3.41 -8.38
CA GLU A 65 -11.52 4.02 -7.58
C GLU A 65 -11.31 3.63 -6.11
N LEU A 66 -11.77 4.46 -5.17
CA LEU A 66 -11.76 4.11 -3.74
C LEU A 66 -12.86 3.07 -3.45
N PRO A 67 -12.70 2.20 -2.44
CA PRO A 67 -13.73 1.23 -2.10
C PRO A 67 -14.97 1.96 -1.56
N GLY A 68 -16.15 1.52 -1.98
CA GLY A 68 -17.42 2.10 -1.52
C GLY A 68 -17.80 1.72 -0.08
N ASP A 69 -17.31 0.57 0.40
CA ASP A 69 -17.58 0.09 1.75
C ASP A 69 -16.52 0.58 2.75
N GLN A 70 -16.97 1.30 3.78
CA GLN A 70 -16.17 1.85 4.88
C GLN A 70 -15.78 0.80 5.95
N GLY A 71 -15.94 -0.50 5.63
CA GLY A 71 -15.84 -1.59 6.61
C GLY A 71 -14.46 -1.76 7.23
N GLU A 72 -13.41 -1.18 6.64
CA GLU A 72 -12.05 -1.17 7.18
C GLU A 72 -11.42 0.21 6.93
N ILE A 73 -10.99 0.88 7.99
CA ILE A 73 -10.27 2.16 7.90
C ILE A 73 -8.85 1.84 7.40
N GLU A 74 -8.54 2.32 6.20
CA GLU A 74 -7.30 2.04 5.49
C GLU A 74 -6.67 3.34 5.00
N ILE A 75 -5.37 3.30 4.68
CA ILE A 75 -4.65 4.47 4.20
C ILE A 75 -4.64 4.45 2.66
N TYR A 76 -5.15 5.54 2.07
CA TYR A 76 -5.15 5.75 0.63
C TYR A 76 -4.45 7.06 0.31
N GLU A 77 -3.78 7.10 -0.85
CA GLU A 77 -3.15 8.30 -1.36
C GLU A 77 -3.49 8.47 -2.84
N SER A 78 -3.70 9.72 -3.27
CA SER A 78 -3.92 10.05 -4.67
C SER A 78 -2.66 9.80 -5.51
N ILE A 79 -2.84 9.29 -6.73
CA ILE A 79 -1.73 9.10 -7.68
C ILE A 79 -1.01 10.41 -8.05
N ASN A 80 -1.67 11.55 -7.83
CA ASN A 80 -1.13 12.88 -8.12
C ASN A 80 -0.53 13.57 -6.88
N SER A 81 -0.43 12.87 -5.74
CA SER A 81 0.08 13.48 -4.52
C SER A 81 1.57 13.78 -4.63
N LYS A 82 1.98 14.87 -3.96
CA LYS A 82 3.39 15.23 -3.82
C LYS A 82 4.18 14.11 -3.12
N LEU A 83 3.55 13.43 -2.15
CA LEU A 83 4.16 12.35 -1.38
C LEU A 83 4.62 11.19 -2.28
N LEU A 84 3.79 10.77 -3.23
CA LEU A 84 4.16 9.70 -4.17
C LEU A 84 5.28 10.13 -5.11
N VAL A 85 5.31 11.40 -5.53
CA VAL A 85 6.42 11.93 -6.33
C VAL A 85 7.72 11.91 -5.53
N ASP A 86 7.67 12.35 -4.27
CA ASP A 86 8.83 12.40 -3.39
C ASP A 86 9.36 10.97 -3.12
N TRP A 87 8.50 9.99 -2.82
CA TRP A 87 8.87 8.57 -2.67
C TRP A 87 9.39 7.93 -3.96
N ALA A 88 8.80 8.25 -5.10
CA ALA A 88 9.24 7.75 -6.40
C ALA A 88 10.60 8.32 -6.83
N THR A 89 10.96 9.50 -6.35
CA THR A 89 12.24 10.17 -6.63
C THR A 89 13.37 9.66 -5.71
N HIS A 90 13.03 9.29 -4.47
CA HIS A 90 14.00 8.86 -3.45
C HIS A 90 13.69 7.45 -2.92
N PRO A 91 13.73 6.40 -3.78
CA PRO A 91 13.17 5.08 -3.45
C PRO A 91 13.93 4.28 -2.38
N ARG A 92 14.97 4.86 -1.75
CA ARG A 92 15.85 4.19 -0.77
C ARG A 92 16.30 5.08 0.40
N ASP A 93 15.75 6.29 0.55
CA ASP A 93 16.09 7.14 1.70
C ASP A 93 15.33 6.65 2.93
N GLY A 94 15.94 5.69 3.63
CA GLY A 94 15.49 5.20 4.95
C GLY A 94 14.35 4.17 4.94
N MET A 95 13.59 4.04 3.86
CA MET A 95 12.46 3.11 3.74
C MET A 95 12.25 2.64 2.30
N ASP A 96 12.11 1.33 2.08
CA ASP A 96 11.84 0.80 0.74
C ASP A 96 10.36 0.98 0.39
N VAL A 97 10.08 1.58 -0.78
CA VAL A 97 8.71 1.72 -1.29
C VAL A 97 8.54 0.81 -2.50
N LEU A 98 7.54 -0.07 -2.44
CA LEU A 98 7.28 -1.11 -3.43
C LEU A 98 5.89 -0.95 -4.02
N VAL A 99 5.69 -1.36 -5.27
CA VAL A 99 4.37 -1.49 -5.90
C VAL A 99 3.99 -2.95 -6.06
N SER A 100 2.74 -3.31 -5.75
CA SER A 100 2.15 -4.62 -6.04
C SER A 100 1.05 -4.48 -7.09
N TYR A 101 1.14 -5.27 -8.15
CA TYR A 101 0.14 -5.30 -9.23
C TYR A 101 -0.90 -6.42 -9.06
N ASN A 102 -0.67 -7.34 -8.13
CA ASN A 102 -1.50 -8.53 -7.92
C ASN A 102 -1.78 -8.67 -6.41
N LYS A 103 -2.67 -7.84 -5.87
CA LYS A 103 -3.30 -8.15 -4.58
C LYS A 103 -4.13 -9.43 -4.82
N LYS A 104 -3.69 -10.57 -4.28
CA LYS A 104 -4.53 -11.77 -4.29
C LYS A 104 -5.72 -11.47 -3.38
N SER A 105 -6.87 -11.25 -4.00
CA SER A 105 -8.18 -11.12 -3.37
C SER A 105 -8.52 -12.37 -2.57
#